data_AF-A0A934CNF7-F1
#
_entry.id   AF-A0A934CNF7-F1
#
_cell.length_a   1.000
_cell.length_b   1.000
_cell.length_c   1.000
_cell.angle_alpha   90.00
_cell.angle_beta   90.00
_cell.angle_gamma   90.00
#
_symmetry.space_group_name_H-M   'P 1'
#
loop_
_entity.id
_entity.type
_entity.pdbx_description
1 polymer ?
#
loop_
_entity_poly.entity_id
_entity_poly.type
_entity_poly.pdbx_seq_one_letter_code
_entity_poly.pdbx_strand_id
1 'polypeptide(L)'
;MSTTKNKTAIVAFRTHQDVKDRVNKVLARSGLDTSTVLNMVMQNIAISGKSPVSLDRVMSPKLIKIIRDVEKEDKSKRKIFTSTKDALAFLKTI
;
A
#
# COMPACT_ATOMS: atom_id res chain seq x y z
N MET A 1 -26.08 -25.14 -21.25
CA MET A 1 -24.99 -24.15 -21.35
C MET A 1 -25.47 -22.85 -20.72
N SER A 2 -24.94 -22.50 -19.55
CA SER A 2 -25.26 -21.24 -18.87
C SER A 2 -24.59 -20.09 -19.63
N THR A 3 -25.38 -19.19 -20.20
CA THR A 3 -24.88 -17.94 -20.77
C THR A 3 -24.41 -17.07 -19.61
N THR A 4 -23.09 -16.95 -19.44
CA THR A 4 -22.49 -15.98 -18.51
C THR A 4 -22.87 -14.59 -19.00
N LYS A 5 -24.00 -14.05 -18.51
CA LYS A 5 -24.37 -12.65 -18.71
C LYS A 5 -23.19 -11.80 -18.26
N ASN A 6 -22.69 -10.92 -19.13
CA ASN A 6 -21.72 -9.89 -18.75
C ASN A 6 -22.34 -9.07 -17.61
N LYS A 7 -21.84 -9.28 -16.39
CA LYS A 7 -22.26 -8.54 -15.21
C LYS A 7 -21.41 -7.28 -15.14
N THR A 8 -21.96 -6.16 -15.60
CA THR A 8 -21.35 -4.85 -15.41
C THR A 8 -21.62 -4.37 -13.99
N ALA A 9 -20.57 -4.03 -13.24
CA ALA A 9 -20.67 -3.37 -11.96
C ALA A 9 -20.31 -1.89 -12.11
N ILE A 10 -21.06 -1.01 -11.45
CA ILE A 10 -20.77 0.42 -11.41
C ILE A 10 -20.06 0.73 -10.09
N VAL A 11 -18.88 1.34 -10.18
CA VAL A 11 -18.11 1.79 -9.02
C VAL A 11 -18.31 3.29 -8.86
N ALA A 12 -19.00 3.68 -7.79
CA ALA A 12 -19.17 5.07 -7.39
C ALA A 12 -18.45 5.30 -6.06
N PHE A 13 -17.62 6.34 -6.00
CA PHE A 13 -16.92 6.74 -4.77
C PHE A 13 -16.98 8.26 -4.60
N ARG A 14 -16.89 8.71 -3.36
CA ARG A 14 -16.84 10.14 -3.01
C ARG A 14 -15.38 10.55 -2.82
N THR A 15 -15.05 11.74 -3.30
CA THR A 15 -13.74 12.37 -3.10
C THR A 15 -13.92 13.89 -3.09
N HIS A 16 -12.90 14.61 -2.62
CA HIS A 16 -12.89 16.06 -2.68
C HIS A 16 -12.72 16.54 -4.14
N GLN A 17 -13.39 17.64 -4.47
CA GLN A 17 -13.41 18.17 -5.83
C GLN A 17 -12.02 18.60 -6.31
N ASP A 18 -11.22 19.22 -5.43
CA ASP A 18 -9.84 19.60 -5.71
C ASP A 18 -8.94 18.40 -6.02
N VAL A 19 -9.12 17.28 -5.31
CA VAL A 19 -8.40 16.02 -5.57
C VAL A 19 -8.79 15.47 -6.94
N LYS A 20 -10.09 15.44 -7.26
CA LYS A 20 -10.60 14.99 -8.57
C LYS A 20 -10.00 15.82 -9.70
N ASP A 21 -9.99 17.15 -9.56
CA ASP A 21 -9.50 18.06 -10.59
C ASP A 21 -7.99 17.91 -10.80
N ARG A 22 -7.22 17.77 -9.71
CA ARG A 22 -5.78 17.50 -9.79
C ARG A 22 -5.49 16.18 -10.49
N VAL A 23 -6.20 15.11 -10.14
CA VAL A 23 -6.02 13.78 -10.76
C VAL A 23 -6.35 13.84 -12.24
N ASN A 24 -7.51 14.38 -12.61
CA ASN A 24 -7.91 14.51 -14.02
C ASN A 24 -6.88 15.30 -14.83
N LYS A 25 -6.34 16.40 -14.28
CA LYS A 25 -5.29 17.19 -14.94
C LYS A 25 -4.00 16.40 -15.16
N VAL A 26 -3.60 15.57 -14.19
CA VAL A 26 -2.39 14.73 -14.31
C VAL A 26 -2.61 13.64 -15.36
N LEU A 27 -3.73 12.95 -15.31
CA LEU A 27 -4.02 11.83 -16.23
C LEU A 27 -4.22 12.29 -17.67
N ALA A 28 -4.86 13.45 -17.87
CA ALA A 28 -5.06 14.03 -19.19
C ALA A 28 -3.73 14.31 -19.92
N ARG A 29 -2.63 14.62 -19.21
CA ARG A 29 -1.30 14.79 -19.81
C ARG A 29 -0.76 13.51 -20.43
N SER A 30 -1.23 12.36 -19.98
CA SER A 30 -0.87 11.03 -20.49
C SER A 30 -1.95 10.44 -21.39
N GLY A 31 -2.98 11.21 -21.76
CA GLY A 31 -4.10 10.72 -22.56
C GLY A 31 -4.98 9.69 -21.85
N LEU A 32 -4.92 9.64 -20.52
CA LEU A 32 -5.68 8.70 -19.69
C LEU A 32 -6.85 9.39 -19.00
N ASP A 33 -7.95 8.68 -18.86
CA ASP A 33 -9.07 9.09 -18.00
C ASP A 33 -9.06 8.32 -16.67
N THR A 34 -9.70 8.91 -15.66
CA THR A 34 -9.75 8.35 -14.29
C THR A 34 -10.42 6.98 -14.23
N SER A 35 -11.41 6.69 -15.09
CA SER A 35 -12.12 5.40 -15.08
C SER A 35 -11.25 4.28 -15.64
N THR A 36 -10.47 4.56 -16.69
CA THR A 36 -9.49 3.60 -17.24
C THR A 36 -8.44 3.23 -16.20
N VAL A 37 -7.88 4.22 -15.50
CA VAL A 37 -6.89 3.98 -14.46
C VAL A 37 -7.50 3.19 -13.29
N LEU A 38 -8.71 3.54 -12.85
CA LEU A 38 -9.42 2.82 -11.79
C LEU A 38 -9.66 1.35 -12.17
N ASN A 39 -10.13 1.09 -13.38
CA ASN A 39 -10.36 -0.27 -13.87
C ASN A 39 -9.08 -1.09 -13.89
N MET A 40 -7.98 -0.52 -14.39
CA MET A 40 -6.67 -1.19 -14.41
C MET A 40 -6.18 -1.53 -13.00
N VAL A 41 -6.31 -0.58 -12.06
CA VAL A 41 -5.93 -0.78 -10.65
C VAL A 41 -6.79 -1.88 -10.02
N MET A 42 -8.10 -1.86 -10.21
CA MET A 42 -8.99 -2.88 -9.67
C MET A 42 -8.72 -4.27 -10.25
N GLN A 43 -8.43 -4.36 -11.55
CA GLN A 43 -8.01 -5.62 -12.19
C GLN A 43 -6.70 -6.13 -11.61
N ASN A 44 -5.71 -5.26 -11.42
CA ASN A 44 -4.43 -5.64 -10.81
C ASN A 44 -4.61 -6.13 -9.37
N ILE A 45 -5.49 -5.50 -8.58
CA ILE A 45 -5.83 -5.98 -7.23
C ILE A 45 -6.52 -7.33 -7.29
N ALA A 46 -7.48 -7.52 -8.20
CA ALA A 46 -8.21 -8.77 -8.36
C ALA A 46 -7.30 -9.94 -8.76
N ILE A 47 -6.29 -9.68 -9.62
CA ILE A 47 -5.32 -10.69 -10.06
C ILE A 47 -4.28 -10.98 -8.98
N SER A 48 -3.70 -9.93 -8.37
CA SER A 48 -2.55 -10.07 -7.47
C SER A 48 -2.91 -10.29 -6.00
N GLY A 49 -4.13 -9.94 -5.60
CA GLY A 49 -4.55 -9.86 -4.19
C GLY A 49 -3.85 -8.74 -3.41
N LYS A 50 -3.07 -7.87 -4.07
CA LYS A 50 -2.26 -6.83 -3.44
C LYS A 50 -2.68 -5.45 -3.90
N SER A 51 -2.70 -4.48 -2.98
CA SER A 51 -2.84 -3.08 -3.34
C SER A 51 -1.60 -2.60 -4.10
N PRO A 52 -1.74 -1.98 -5.29
CA PRO A 52 -0.61 -1.38 -6.00
C PRO A 52 -0.12 -0.10 -5.33
N VAL A 53 -0.96 0.48 -4.48
CA VAL A 53 -0.57 1.55 -3.55
C VAL A 53 -0.06 0.86 -2.30
N SER A 54 1.24 0.94 -2.03
CA SER A 54 1.76 0.78 -0.68
C SER A 54 1.10 1.88 0.16
N LEU A 55 0.07 1.50 0.92
CA LEU A 55 -0.55 2.36 1.94
C LEU A 55 0.49 2.84 2.97
N ASP A 56 1.67 2.23 2.94
CA ASP A 56 2.90 2.49 3.68
C ASP A 56 3.59 3.82 3.36
N ARG A 57 3.15 4.60 2.34
CA ARG A 57 3.77 5.92 2.09
C ARG A 57 3.62 6.87 3.27
N VAL A 58 2.57 6.72 4.07
CA VAL A 58 2.47 7.37 5.37
C VAL A 58 2.73 6.32 6.42
N MET A 59 3.99 6.22 6.88
CA MET A 59 4.31 5.42 8.05
C MET A 59 3.37 5.84 9.19
N SER A 60 2.73 4.87 9.84
CA SER A 60 1.85 5.20 10.97
C SER A 60 2.63 5.99 12.03
N PRO A 61 2.02 6.93 12.76
CA PRO A 61 2.70 7.66 13.83
C PRO A 61 3.40 6.75 14.84
N LYS A 62 2.83 5.56 15.09
CA LYS A 62 3.42 4.52 15.93
C LYS A 62 4.73 3.97 15.34
N LEU A 63 4.75 3.65 14.05
CA LEU A 63 5.96 3.18 13.37
C LEU A 63 7.03 4.28 13.31
N ILE A 64 6.64 5.52 13.03
CA ILE A 64 7.55 6.69 13.05
C ILE A 64 8.17 6.83 14.44
N LYS A 65 7.37 6.69 15.50
CA LYS A 65 7.86 6.77 16.88
C LYS A 65 8.87 5.64 17.16
N ILE A 66 8.55 4.39 16.82
CA ILE A 66 9.44 3.25 17.02
C ILE A 66 10.78 3.47 16.29
N ILE A 67 10.76 3.91 15.03
CA ILE A 67 11.99 4.18 14.27
C ILE A 67 12.82 5.26 14.97
N ARG A 68 12.20 6.38 15.36
CA ARG A 68 12.90 7.48 16.07
C ARG A 68 13.47 7.03 17.41
N ASP A 69 12.75 6.20 18.15
CA ASP A 69 13.20 5.68 19.44
C ASP A 69 14.42 4.76 19.25
N VAL A 70 14.40 3.89 18.23
CA VAL A 70 15.55 3.02 17.85
C VAL A 70 16.75 3.82 17.32
N GLU A 71 16.51 4.89 16.56
CA GLU A 71 17.58 5.78 16.06
C GLU A 71 18.31 6.51 17.19
N LYS A 72 17.57 6.90 18.23
CA LYS A 72 18.11 7.57 19.43
C LYS A 72 18.65 6.60 20.47
N GLU A 73 18.36 5.31 20.34
CA GLU A 73 18.86 4.30 21.26
C GLU A 73 20.38 4.19 21.19
N ASP A 74 21.00 4.04 22.36
CA ASP A 74 22.41 3.74 22.47
C ASP A 74 22.73 2.45 21.70
N LYS A 75 23.60 2.57 20.70
CA LYS A 75 23.97 1.46 19.81
C LYS A 75 24.60 0.30 20.58
N SER A 76 25.19 0.55 21.75
CA SER A 76 25.75 -0.50 22.62
C SER A 76 24.70 -1.47 23.17
N LYS A 77 23.42 -1.05 23.22
CA LYS A 77 22.29 -1.87 23.69
C LYS A 77 21.68 -2.74 22.59
N ARG A 78 22.11 -2.56 21.34
CA ARG A 78 21.59 -3.33 20.20
C ARG A 78 22.13 -4.74 20.23
N LYS A 79 21.23 -5.72 20.13
CA LYS A 79 21.60 -7.13 20.04
C LYS A 79 21.92 -7.49 18.60
N ILE A 80 23.17 -7.90 18.36
CA ILE A 80 23.64 -8.36 17.05
C ILE A 80 23.55 -9.88 17.04
N PHE A 81 23.00 -10.44 15.96
CA PHE A 81 22.91 -11.88 15.74
C PHE A 81 23.79 -12.27 14.57
N THR A 82 24.62 -13.29 14.75
CA THR A 82 25.52 -13.81 13.72
C THR A 82 24.88 -14.92 12.87
N SER A 83 23.70 -15.40 13.26
CA SER A 83 22.92 -16.38 12.50
C SER A 83 21.42 -16.14 12.59
N THR A 84 20.69 -16.56 11.55
CA THR A 84 19.21 -16.53 11.54
C THR A 84 18.62 -17.37 12.67
N LYS A 85 19.26 -18.50 13.02
CA LYS A 85 18.79 -19.40 14.08
C LYS A 85 18.79 -18.69 15.44
N ASP A 86 19.84 -17.93 15.74
CA ASP A 86 19.98 -17.22 17.01
C ASP A 86 19.01 -16.05 17.10
N ALA A 87 18.82 -15.32 16.00
CA ALA A 87 17.82 -14.25 15.91
C ALA A 87 16.40 -14.78 16.15
N LEU A 88 16.04 -15.91 15.50
CA LEU A 88 14.72 -16.54 15.68
C LEU A 88 14.52 -17.07 17.11
N ALA A 89 15.55 -17.63 17.73
CA ALA A 89 15.48 -18.10 19.12
C ALA A 89 15.22 -16.93 20.07
N PHE A 90 15.90 -15.79 19.89
CA PHE A 90 15.69 -14.59 20.70
C PHE A 90 14.30 -13.99 20.52
N LEU A 91 13.81 -13.86 19.28
CA LEU A 91 12.48 -13.32 19.01
C LEU A 91 11.35 -14.15 19.65
N LYS A 92 11.57 -15.45 19.88
CA LYS A 92 10.62 -16.32 20.60
C LYS A 92 10.61 -16.11 22.12
N THR A 93 11.58 -15.37 22.66
CA THR A 93 11.65 -15.05 24.11
C THR A 93 11.01 -13.72 24.48
N ILE A 94 10.56 -12.94 23.48
CA ILE A 94 9.87 -11.65 23.62
C ILE A 94 8.38 -11.88 23.34
#